data_AF-A0A259Q130-F1
#
_entry.id   AF-A0A259Q130-F1
#
_cell.length_a   1.000
_cell.length_b   1.000
_cell.length_c   1.000
_cell.angle_alpha   90.00
_cell.angle_beta   90.00
_cell.angle_gamma   90.00
#
_symmetry.space_group_name_H-M   'P 1'
#
loop_
_entity.id
_entity.type
_entity.pdbx_description
1 polymer ?
#
loop_
_entity_poly.entity_id
_entity_poly.type
_entity_poly.pdbx_seq_one_letter_code
_entity_poly.pdbx_strand_id
1 'polypeptide(L)'
;MEDMPTARIRSAAQGYVELIGQALPPDVPLRAPLTGSLCAWYRFRVERRKGEGGNSGWEVEQQGVSDAQFWLDDGSGRCIVDPEGAEVRARDKRTWVGAAPQFVPESPGAVLWSGDAEHRYTEELILPGDRLYALGQFESLDPLQASPQDDLRERVIALKTDPRQRAAFDSNRDGELDAAEFAQLRAAAKAQVEQARREQAARPQTHVLRKPTGRRIFLLSTLPPDGLSGTLRRQAWAWLAAGLVALGLLAAVVSGR
;
A
#
# COMPACT_ATOMS: atom_id res chain seq x y z
N MET A 1 2.72 -18.58 12.53
CA MET A 1 2.46 -17.20 12.10
C MET A 1 3.07 -16.35 13.20
N GLU A 2 4.30 -15.88 12.97
CA GLU A 2 5.04 -15.12 13.98
C GLU A 2 4.27 -13.86 14.37
N ASP A 3 4.33 -13.52 15.65
CA ASP A 3 3.58 -12.44 16.31
C ASP A 3 4.15 -11.07 15.92
N MET A 4 3.95 -10.70 14.65
CA MET A 4 4.31 -9.39 14.15
C MET A 4 3.19 -8.40 14.51
N PRO A 5 3.46 -7.35 15.30
CA PRO A 5 2.43 -6.40 15.65
C PRO A 5 2.03 -5.56 14.43
N THR A 6 0.72 -5.39 14.21
CA THR A 6 0.21 -4.47 13.20
C THR A 6 0.69 -3.05 13.48
N ALA A 7 1.41 -2.45 12.53
CA ALA A 7 1.91 -1.08 12.62
C ALA A 7 0.85 -0.07 12.16
N ARG A 8 0.98 1.17 12.65
CA ARG A 8 0.23 2.33 12.14
C ARG A 8 1.06 3.04 11.09
N ILE A 9 0.48 3.40 9.94
CA ILE A 9 1.20 4.03 8.81
C ILE A 9 2.00 5.25 9.27
N ARG A 10 1.39 6.13 10.08
CA ARG A 10 2.05 7.36 10.55
C ARG A 10 3.32 7.15 11.38
N SER A 11 3.51 5.95 11.94
CA SER A 11 4.59 5.63 12.89
C SER A 11 5.21 4.26 12.61
N ALA A 12 5.00 3.72 11.41
CA ALA A 12 5.59 2.46 11.01
C ALA A 12 7.10 2.65 10.85
N ALA A 13 7.88 1.70 11.38
CA ALA A 13 9.31 1.68 11.19
C ALA A 13 9.66 1.38 9.73
N GLN A 14 10.80 1.90 9.27
CA GLN A 14 11.37 1.50 7.98
C GLN A 14 11.69 0.00 8.02
N GLY A 15 11.36 -0.73 6.96
CA GLY A 15 11.61 -2.16 6.88
C GLY A 15 10.36 -3.00 6.68
N TYR A 16 10.47 -4.28 7.01
CA TYR A 16 9.36 -5.21 6.88
C TYR A 16 8.29 -4.92 7.94
N VAL A 17 7.04 -4.68 7.53
CA VAL A 17 5.91 -4.31 8.40
C VAL A 17 4.63 -5.03 8.01
N GLU A 18 3.72 -5.16 8.99
CA GLU A 18 2.33 -5.53 8.80
C GLU A 18 1.45 -4.27 8.93
N LEU A 19 0.59 -4.01 7.94
CA LEU A 19 -0.36 -2.91 7.91
C LEU A 19 -1.78 -3.44 7.69
N ILE A 20 -2.76 -2.81 8.35
CA ILE A 20 -4.18 -3.10 8.14
C ILE A 20 -4.91 -1.78 7.96
N GLY A 21 -5.60 -1.64 6.84
CA GLY A 21 -6.34 -0.42 6.50
C GLY A 21 -7.42 -0.67 5.46
N GLN A 22 -7.92 0.40 4.88
CA GLN A 22 -8.87 0.40 3.78
C GLN A 22 -8.12 0.63 2.46
N ALA A 23 -8.37 -0.23 1.47
CA ALA A 23 -7.92 0.00 0.11
C ALA A 23 -8.68 1.19 -0.49
N LEU A 24 -7.95 2.11 -1.09
CA LEU A 24 -8.47 3.29 -1.76
C LEU A 24 -8.16 3.17 -3.27
N PRO A 25 -8.92 3.85 -4.14
CA PRO A 25 -8.70 3.74 -5.58
C PRO A 25 -7.33 4.32 -5.98
N PRO A 26 -6.73 3.83 -7.07
CA PRO A 26 -5.55 4.46 -7.69
C PRO A 26 -5.88 5.86 -8.22
N ASP A 27 -4.84 6.68 -8.42
CA ASP A 27 -4.98 8.05 -8.92
C ASP A 27 -5.60 8.10 -10.33
N VAL A 28 -5.25 7.12 -11.17
CA VAL A 28 -5.89 6.88 -12.47
C VAL A 28 -6.87 5.71 -12.31
N PRO A 29 -8.17 5.88 -12.61
CA PRO A 29 -9.17 4.83 -12.42
C PRO A 29 -8.81 3.51 -13.14
N LEU A 30 -8.69 2.44 -12.37
CA LEU A 30 -8.42 1.10 -12.89
C LEU A 30 -9.73 0.33 -13.08
N ARG A 31 -9.87 -0.32 -14.25
CA ARG A 31 -11.02 -1.15 -14.60
C ARG A 31 -10.60 -2.58 -14.82
N ALA A 32 -11.35 -3.52 -14.25
CA ALA A 32 -11.11 -4.94 -14.45
C ALA A 32 -11.45 -5.36 -15.90
N PRO A 33 -10.59 -6.15 -16.59
CA PRO A 33 -10.78 -6.42 -18.03
C PRO A 33 -12.02 -7.23 -18.40
N LEU A 34 -12.54 -8.05 -17.49
CA LEU A 34 -13.67 -8.93 -17.80
C LEU A 34 -15.01 -8.26 -17.47
N THR A 35 -15.11 -7.59 -16.32
CA THR A 35 -16.38 -6.97 -15.90
C THR A 35 -16.45 -5.46 -16.09
N GLY A 36 -15.33 -4.79 -16.36
CA GLY A 36 -15.23 -3.32 -16.40
C GLY A 36 -15.36 -2.64 -15.04
N SER A 37 -15.39 -3.43 -13.96
CA SER A 37 -15.56 -2.95 -12.58
C SER A 37 -14.41 -2.05 -12.16
N LEU A 38 -14.72 -0.93 -11.51
CA LEU A 38 -13.71 -0.09 -10.86
C LEU A 38 -13.09 -0.85 -9.68
N CYS A 39 -11.77 -0.95 -9.67
CA CYS A 39 -11.03 -1.71 -8.66
C CYS A 39 -9.75 -0.98 -8.24
N ALA A 40 -9.17 -1.38 -7.12
CA ALA A 40 -7.83 -0.97 -6.71
C ALA A 40 -6.75 -1.90 -7.32
N TRP A 41 -7.11 -3.16 -7.54
CA TRP A 41 -6.26 -4.17 -8.17
C TRP A 41 -7.14 -5.27 -8.80
N TYR A 42 -6.66 -5.90 -9.88
CA TYR A 42 -7.30 -7.07 -10.47
C TYR A 42 -6.29 -8.18 -10.84
N ARG A 43 -6.80 -9.41 -10.87
CA ARG A 43 -6.24 -10.54 -11.60
C ARG A 43 -7.35 -11.24 -12.37
N PHE A 44 -7.09 -11.62 -13.60
CA PHE A 44 -8.07 -12.36 -14.40
C PHE A 44 -7.42 -13.51 -15.17
N ARG A 45 -8.26 -14.48 -15.51
CA ARG A 45 -7.91 -15.64 -16.32
C ARG A 45 -9.10 -16.05 -17.17
N VAL A 46 -8.85 -16.29 -18.45
CA VAL A 46 -9.78 -16.85 -19.43
C VAL A 46 -9.24 -18.21 -19.85
N GLU A 47 -10.06 -19.24 -19.72
CA GLU A 47 -9.73 -20.61 -20.03
C GLU A 47 -10.75 -21.19 -21.01
N ARG A 48 -10.31 -22.02 -21.94
CA ARG A 48 -11.19 -22.81 -22.82
C ARG A 48 -11.12 -24.29 -22.48
N ARG A 49 -12.25 -24.98 -22.58
CA ARG A 49 -12.35 -26.40 -22.32
C ARG A 49 -11.59 -27.18 -23.41
N LYS A 50 -10.80 -28.17 -23.00
CA LYS A 50 -10.15 -29.13 -23.89
C LYS A 50 -10.94 -30.44 -23.93
N GLY A 51 -11.43 -30.79 -25.12
CA GLY A 51 -11.93 -32.13 -25.48
C GLY A 51 -13.36 -32.49 -25.02
N GLU A 52 -13.95 -33.46 -25.71
CA GLU A 52 -15.20 -34.13 -25.34
C GLU A 52 -14.89 -35.50 -24.67
N GLY A 53 -15.42 -35.75 -23.46
CA GLY A 53 -15.30 -37.04 -22.76
C GLY A 53 -14.41 -37.06 -21.51
N GLY A 54 -13.93 -38.24 -21.11
CA GLY A 54 -13.32 -38.55 -19.80
C GLY A 54 -11.94 -37.94 -19.50
N ASN A 55 -11.41 -37.09 -20.38
CA ASN A 55 -10.16 -36.34 -20.17
C ASN A 55 -10.37 -34.84 -20.46
N SER A 56 -11.48 -34.27 -19.98
CA SER A 56 -11.78 -32.86 -20.15
C SER A 56 -10.93 -31.99 -19.23
N GLY A 57 -10.09 -31.14 -19.81
CA GLY A 57 -9.23 -30.17 -19.11
C GLY A 57 -9.61 -28.71 -19.41
N TRP A 58 -8.90 -27.77 -18.80
CA TRP A 58 -9.02 -26.34 -19.09
C TRP A 58 -7.65 -25.83 -19.56
N GLU A 59 -7.62 -25.09 -20.67
CA GLU A 59 -6.43 -24.43 -21.20
C GLU A 59 -6.55 -22.93 -21.02
N VAL A 60 -5.50 -22.28 -20.49
CA VAL A 60 -5.47 -20.82 -20.33
C VAL A 60 -5.23 -20.18 -21.70
N GLU A 61 -6.18 -19.37 -22.16
CA GLU A 61 -6.04 -18.59 -23.39
C GLU A 61 -5.54 -17.18 -23.12
N GLN A 62 -6.00 -16.57 -22.03
CA GLN A 62 -5.61 -15.23 -21.63
C GLN A 62 -5.52 -15.13 -20.10
N GLN A 63 -4.55 -14.39 -19.60
CA GLN A 63 -4.47 -14.03 -18.18
C GLN A 63 -3.74 -12.71 -18.00
N GLY A 64 -4.00 -12.03 -16.89
CA GLY A 64 -3.33 -10.79 -16.56
C GLY A 64 -3.50 -10.41 -15.10
N VAL A 65 -2.64 -9.49 -14.66
CA VAL A 65 -2.65 -8.92 -13.31
C VAL A 65 -2.33 -7.43 -13.44
N SER A 66 -2.95 -6.60 -12.62
CA SER A 66 -2.62 -5.17 -12.57
C SER A 66 -1.34 -4.92 -11.77
N ASP A 67 -0.52 -4.02 -12.28
CA ASP A 67 0.68 -3.44 -11.65
C ASP A 67 0.44 -2.02 -11.11
N ALA A 68 -0.77 -1.48 -11.28
CA ALA A 68 -1.13 -0.14 -10.85
C ALA A 68 -0.98 0.03 -9.34
N GLN A 69 -0.27 1.10 -8.95
CA GLN A 69 -0.15 1.51 -7.55
C GLN A 69 -1.47 2.07 -7.05
N PHE A 70 -1.84 1.70 -5.82
CA PHE A 70 -3.07 2.16 -5.17
C PHE A 70 -2.80 2.54 -3.72
N TRP A 71 -3.79 3.08 -3.04
CA TRP A 71 -3.61 3.64 -1.70
C TRP A 71 -4.15 2.71 -0.61
N LEU A 72 -3.47 2.66 0.53
CA LEU A 72 -3.92 2.07 1.78
C LEU A 72 -4.07 3.17 2.83
N ASP A 73 -5.23 3.25 3.49
CA ASP A 73 -5.51 4.21 4.56
C ASP A 73 -5.89 3.47 5.85
N ASP A 74 -5.10 3.61 6.90
CA ASP A 74 -5.35 2.96 8.20
C ASP A 74 -6.04 3.89 9.22
N GLY A 75 -6.49 5.07 8.78
CA GLY A 75 -7.03 6.15 9.59
C GLY A 75 -5.98 6.99 10.31
N SER A 76 -4.72 6.57 10.33
CA SER A 76 -3.59 7.32 10.88
C SER A 76 -2.76 8.03 9.82
N GLY A 77 -2.74 7.48 8.60
CA GLY A 77 -2.06 8.03 7.44
C GLY A 77 -2.33 7.20 6.19
N ARG A 78 -1.72 7.60 5.06
CA ARG A 78 -1.84 6.90 3.78
C ARG A 78 -0.50 6.35 3.33
N CYS A 79 -0.54 5.18 2.70
CA CYS A 79 0.61 4.50 2.14
C CYS A 79 0.27 4.05 0.72
N ILE A 80 1.18 4.30 -0.23
CA ILE A 80 1.12 3.74 -1.57
C ILE A 80 1.46 2.26 -1.47
N VAL A 81 0.61 1.40 -2.02
CA VAL A 81 0.88 -0.02 -2.18
C VAL A 81 1.29 -0.25 -3.62
N ASP A 82 2.50 -0.75 -3.80
CA ASP A 82 3.00 -1.28 -5.05
C ASP A 82 2.72 -2.80 -5.08
N PRO A 83 1.74 -3.28 -5.89
CA PRO A 83 1.35 -4.69 -5.88
C PRO A 83 2.35 -5.61 -6.59
N GLU A 84 3.40 -5.07 -7.21
CA GLU A 84 4.33 -5.87 -8.01
C GLU A 84 4.97 -7.00 -7.18
N GLY A 85 4.80 -8.23 -7.67
CA GLY A 85 5.34 -9.43 -7.03
C GLY A 85 4.70 -9.80 -5.68
N ALA A 86 3.54 -9.23 -5.35
CA ALA A 86 2.74 -9.64 -4.20
C ALA A 86 2.04 -10.97 -4.45
N GLU A 87 1.98 -11.82 -3.42
CA GLU A 87 0.94 -12.83 -3.31
C GLU A 87 -0.37 -12.13 -2.92
N VAL A 88 -1.37 -12.16 -3.81
CA VAL A 88 -2.65 -11.49 -3.57
C VAL A 88 -3.76 -12.52 -3.33
N ARG A 89 -4.47 -12.35 -2.19
CA ARG A 89 -5.64 -13.14 -1.77
C ARG A 89 -6.86 -12.22 -1.70
N ALA A 90 -7.57 -12.12 -2.81
CA ALA A 90 -8.78 -11.33 -2.93
C ALA A 90 -10.00 -12.11 -2.43
N ARG A 91 -10.87 -11.45 -1.66
CA ARG A 91 -12.20 -11.96 -1.30
C ARG A 91 -13.14 -11.95 -2.49
N ASP A 92 -13.17 -10.87 -3.27
CA ASP A 92 -14.01 -10.79 -4.46
C ASP A 92 -13.36 -11.62 -5.57
N LYS A 93 -13.81 -12.87 -5.65
CA LYS A 93 -13.42 -13.82 -6.69
C LYS A 93 -14.68 -14.35 -7.36
N ARG A 94 -14.74 -14.22 -8.68
CA ARG A 94 -15.87 -14.64 -9.50
C ARG A 94 -15.37 -15.60 -10.56
N THR A 95 -16.10 -16.68 -10.76
CA THR A 95 -15.86 -17.63 -11.85
C THR A 95 -17.17 -17.94 -12.54
N TRP A 96 -17.20 -17.82 -13.87
CA TRP A 96 -18.38 -18.11 -14.68
C TRP A 96 -17.99 -18.79 -15.99
N VAL A 97 -18.96 -19.46 -16.62
CA VAL A 97 -18.80 -20.18 -17.89
C VAL A 97 -19.85 -19.67 -18.87
N GLY A 98 -19.51 -19.54 -20.15
CA GLY A 98 -20.41 -19.07 -21.20
C GLY A 98 -19.90 -17.82 -21.92
N ALA A 99 -20.75 -17.18 -22.70
CA ALA A 99 -20.41 -15.90 -23.33
C ALA A 99 -20.18 -14.81 -22.26
N ALA A 100 -19.07 -14.09 -22.37
CA ALA A 100 -18.73 -13.00 -21.46
C ALA A 100 -18.60 -11.68 -22.22
N PRO A 101 -18.96 -10.55 -21.58
CA PRO A 101 -18.60 -9.25 -22.11
C PRO A 101 -17.06 -9.13 -22.08
N GLN A 102 -16.46 -8.82 -23.22
CA GLN A 102 -15.08 -8.36 -23.31
C GLN A 102 -15.07 -6.84 -23.31
N PHE A 103 -14.35 -6.26 -22.35
CA PHE A 103 -14.05 -4.84 -22.38
C PHE A 103 -12.96 -4.59 -23.42
N VAL A 104 -13.26 -3.73 -24.39
CA VAL A 104 -12.31 -3.28 -25.41
C VAL A 104 -11.77 -1.90 -24.98
N PRO A 105 -10.51 -1.79 -24.51
CA PRO A 105 -9.97 -0.53 -23.99
C PRO A 105 -9.99 0.62 -25.01
N GLU A 106 -9.85 0.25 -26.28
CA GLU A 106 -9.79 1.14 -27.45
C GLU A 106 -11.17 1.59 -27.95
N SER A 107 -12.28 1.15 -27.34
CA SER A 107 -13.64 1.61 -27.70
C SER A 107 -14.55 1.68 -26.47
N PRO A 108 -14.50 2.79 -25.70
CA PRO A 108 -15.35 3.00 -24.54
C PRO A 108 -16.84 2.92 -24.91
N GLY A 109 -17.55 1.94 -24.36
CA GLY A 109 -18.99 1.73 -24.58
C GLY A 109 -19.36 0.63 -25.58
N ALA A 110 -18.40 0.08 -26.33
CA ALA A 110 -18.62 -1.13 -27.11
C ALA A 110 -18.43 -2.37 -26.23
N VAL A 111 -19.48 -3.16 -26.04
CA VAL A 111 -19.40 -4.47 -25.38
C VAL A 111 -19.41 -5.52 -26.46
N LEU A 112 -18.25 -6.15 -26.70
CA LEU A 112 -18.18 -7.35 -27.52
C LEU A 112 -18.51 -8.54 -26.63
N TRP A 113 -19.44 -9.37 -27.07
CA TRP A 113 -19.68 -10.66 -26.43
C TRP A 113 -18.83 -11.69 -27.15
N SER A 114 -17.95 -12.35 -26.42
CA SER A 114 -17.13 -13.42 -26.95
C SER A 114 -17.13 -14.60 -25.99
N GLY A 115 -16.73 -15.76 -26.52
CA GLY A 115 -16.83 -17.04 -25.81
C GLY A 115 -18.20 -17.69 -25.94
N ASP A 116 -18.23 -18.96 -25.56
CA ASP A 116 -19.37 -19.88 -25.61
C ASP A 116 -19.37 -20.74 -24.33
N ALA A 117 -20.16 -21.82 -24.30
CA ALA A 117 -20.20 -22.73 -23.16
C ALA A 117 -18.87 -23.45 -22.88
N GLU A 118 -17.87 -23.33 -23.75
CA GLU A 118 -16.52 -23.89 -23.56
C GLU A 118 -15.57 -22.93 -22.84
N HIS A 119 -15.95 -21.67 -22.65
CA HIS A 119 -15.08 -20.68 -22.02
C HIS A 119 -15.41 -20.50 -20.54
N ARG A 120 -14.38 -20.51 -19.69
CA ARG A 120 -14.43 -20.20 -18.27
C ARG A 120 -13.62 -18.96 -17.97
N TYR A 121 -14.22 -18.05 -17.26
CA TYR A 121 -13.67 -16.77 -16.87
C TYR A 121 -13.49 -16.78 -15.36
N THR A 122 -12.35 -16.31 -14.88
CA THR A 122 -12.08 -16.08 -13.46
C THR A 122 -11.56 -14.67 -13.28
N GLU A 123 -12.15 -13.92 -12.37
CA GLU A 123 -11.76 -12.56 -12.01
C GLU A 123 -11.60 -12.47 -10.49
N GLU A 124 -10.52 -11.84 -10.03
CA GLU A 124 -10.21 -11.57 -8.64
C GLU A 124 -9.91 -10.09 -8.46
N LEU A 125 -10.59 -9.43 -7.53
CA LEU A 125 -10.54 -7.97 -7.35
C LEU A 125 -10.24 -7.58 -5.91
N ILE A 126 -9.46 -6.51 -5.74
CA ILE A 126 -9.48 -5.69 -4.53
C ILE A 126 -10.34 -4.47 -4.85
N LEU A 127 -11.46 -4.31 -4.16
CA LEU A 127 -12.35 -3.19 -4.38
C LEU A 127 -11.94 -1.99 -3.52
N PRO A 128 -12.10 -0.75 -4.02
CA PRO A 128 -12.04 0.43 -3.18
C PRO A 128 -13.03 0.30 -2.03
N GLY A 129 -12.54 0.51 -0.81
CA GLY A 129 -13.30 0.34 0.41
C GLY A 129 -13.05 -0.99 1.13
N ASP A 130 -12.41 -1.97 0.49
CA ASP A 130 -12.09 -3.26 1.12
C ASP A 130 -11.10 -3.08 2.27
N ARG A 131 -11.31 -3.85 3.34
CA ARG A 131 -10.31 -3.96 4.40
C ARG A 131 -9.15 -4.82 3.90
N LEU A 132 -7.98 -4.20 3.78
CA LEU A 132 -6.77 -4.81 3.25
C LEU A 132 -5.76 -5.06 4.39
N TYR A 133 -5.33 -6.31 4.49
CA TYR A 133 -4.16 -6.74 5.23
C TYR A 133 -2.97 -6.75 4.28
N ALA A 134 -1.90 -6.04 4.62
CA ALA A 134 -0.74 -5.88 3.77
C ALA A 134 0.54 -6.14 4.58
N LEU A 135 1.36 -7.07 4.10
CA LEU A 135 2.63 -7.46 4.71
C LEU A 135 3.73 -7.27 3.68
N GLY A 136 4.69 -6.39 3.94
CA GLY A 136 5.72 -6.02 2.95
C GLY A 136 6.80 -5.09 3.48
N GLN A 137 7.63 -4.59 2.57
CA GLN A 137 8.69 -3.63 2.88
C GLN A 137 8.13 -2.21 2.83
N PHE A 138 8.13 -1.53 3.96
CA PHE A 138 7.70 -0.16 4.13
C PHE A 138 8.89 0.79 4.10
N GLU A 139 8.77 1.81 3.26
CA GLU A 139 9.75 2.85 3.07
C GLU A 139 9.06 4.20 3.06
N SER A 140 9.68 5.19 3.70
CA SER A 140 9.24 6.58 3.63
C SER A 140 10.17 7.35 2.73
N LEU A 141 9.59 7.98 1.71
CA LEU A 141 10.33 8.89 0.84
C LEU A 141 10.55 10.18 1.62
N ASP A 142 11.78 10.39 2.08
CA ASP A 142 12.18 11.63 2.73
C ASP A 142 12.52 12.68 1.64
N PRO A 143 11.76 13.78 1.52
CA PRO A 143 12.11 14.86 0.61
C PRO A 143 13.43 15.58 0.96
N LEU A 144 14.03 15.33 2.14
CA LEU A 144 15.22 15.99 2.67
C LEU A 144 16.51 15.14 2.62
N GLN A 145 16.61 14.13 1.74
CA GLN A 145 17.78 13.24 1.67
C GLN A 145 19.14 13.95 1.49
N ALA A 146 19.16 15.17 0.96
CA ALA A 146 20.39 15.96 0.83
C ALA A 146 20.93 16.41 2.21
N SER A 147 22.25 16.61 2.32
CA SER A 147 22.87 17.15 3.53
C SER A 147 22.57 18.66 3.67
N PRO A 148 22.32 19.20 4.88
CA PRO A 148 22.15 20.64 5.09
C PRO A 148 23.35 21.46 4.59
N GLN A 149 24.55 20.87 4.61
CA GLN A 149 25.76 21.52 4.15
C GLN A 149 25.85 21.60 2.63
N ASP A 150 25.30 20.61 1.93
CA ASP A 150 25.34 20.56 0.47
C ASP A 150 24.29 21.52 -0.11
N ASP A 151 23.09 21.57 0.47
CA ASP A 151 22.06 22.58 0.13
C ASP A 151 22.59 24.01 0.33
N LEU A 152 23.31 24.25 1.43
CA LEU A 152 23.92 25.55 1.71
C LEU A 152 25.00 25.90 0.70
N ARG A 153 25.86 24.94 0.34
CA ARG A 153 26.91 25.16 -0.67
C ARG A 153 26.30 25.49 -2.02
N GLU A 154 25.34 24.71 -2.49
CA GLU A 154 24.65 24.92 -3.75
C GLU A 154 23.93 26.28 -3.76
N ARG A 155 23.26 26.65 -2.66
CA ARG A 155 22.59 27.95 -2.56
C ARG A 155 23.55 29.13 -2.59
N VAL A 156 24.69 29.02 -1.92
CA VAL A 156 25.75 30.06 -1.95
C VAL A 156 26.34 30.18 -3.36
N ILE A 157 26.51 29.07 -4.08
CA ILE A 157 26.97 29.11 -5.49
C ILE A 157 25.93 29.84 -6.35
N ALA A 158 24.65 29.45 -6.25
CA ALA A 158 23.57 30.08 -7.01
C ALA A 158 23.46 31.60 -6.77
N LEU A 159 23.55 32.04 -5.50
CA LEU A 159 23.51 33.45 -5.12
C LEU A 159 24.70 34.27 -5.66
N LYS A 160 25.87 33.64 -5.82
CA LYS A 160 27.06 34.28 -6.39
C LYS A 160 27.02 34.35 -7.91
N THR A 161 26.47 33.33 -8.56
CA THR A 161 26.43 33.22 -10.02
C THR A 161 25.38 34.15 -10.63
N ASP A 162 24.28 34.45 -9.93
CA ASP A 162 23.25 35.38 -10.40
C ASP A 162 23.66 36.85 -10.15
N PRO A 163 23.92 37.65 -11.22
CA PRO A 163 24.37 39.03 -11.08
C PRO A 163 23.36 39.93 -10.35
N ARG A 164 22.06 39.64 -10.46
CA ARG A 164 21.00 40.43 -9.82
C ARG A 164 20.95 40.17 -8.32
N GLN A 165 21.14 38.92 -7.92
CA GLN A 165 21.18 38.55 -6.50
C GLN A 165 22.48 38.99 -5.85
N ARG A 166 23.60 38.90 -6.56
CA ARG A 166 24.91 39.41 -6.11
C ARG A 166 24.86 40.92 -5.85
N ALA A 167 24.28 41.69 -6.77
CA ALA A 167 24.15 43.15 -6.65
C ALA A 167 23.26 43.60 -5.46
N ALA A 168 22.44 42.71 -4.90
CA ALA A 168 21.66 43.02 -3.71
C ALA A 168 22.47 43.01 -2.41
N PHE A 169 23.67 42.38 -2.43
CA PHE A 169 24.58 42.31 -1.28
C PHE A 169 25.81 43.21 -1.44
N ASP A 170 26.13 43.62 -2.67
CA ASP A 170 27.16 44.62 -3.00
C ASP A 170 26.68 46.03 -2.62
N SER A 171 26.99 46.45 -1.40
CA SER A 171 26.55 47.70 -0.80
C SER A 171 27.42 48.88 -1.20
N ASN A 172 28.71 48.62 -1.47
CA ASN A 172 29.68 49.64 -1.85
C ASN A 172 29.73 49.87 -3.39
N ARG A 173 29.07 49.01 -4.17
CA ARG A 173 28.98 49.02 -5.65
C ARG A 173 30.33 48.92 -6.34
N ASP A 174 31.31 48.27 -5.72
CA ASP A 174 32.63 48.06 -6.30
C ASP A 174 32.66 46.87 -7.29
N GLY A 175 31.59 46.07 -7.34
CA GLY A 175 31.45 44.93 -8.23
C GLY A 175 32.11 43.65 -7.73
N GLU A 176 32.72 43.67 -6.56
CA GLU A 176 33.19 42.51 -5.80
C GLU A 176 32.37 42.34 -4.52
N LEU A 177 32.56 41.25 -3.78
CA LEU A 177 31.92 41.05 -2.48
C LEU A 177 33.01 40.98 -1.43
N ASP A 178 33.02 41.96 -0.52
CA ASP A 178 33.97 41.95 0.58
C ASP A 178 33.61 40.88 1.64
N ALA A 179 34.44 40.74 2.68
CA ALA A 179 34.22 39.74 3.72
C ALA A 179 32.90 39.94 4.50
N ALA A 180 32.44 41.18 4.68
CA ALA A 180 31.21 41.51 5.39
C ALA A 180 29.97 41.26 4.51
N GLU A 181 30.01 41.66 3.24
CA GLU A 181 28.96 41.43 2.26
C GLU A 181 28.79 39.94 1.96
N PHE A 182 29.91 39.21 1.91
CA PHE A 182 29.92 37.76 1.79
C PHE A 182 29.32 37.04 3.00
N ALA A 183 29.57 37.57 4.21
CA ALA A 183 28.96 37.05 5.43
C ALA A 183 27.44 37.25 5.41
N GLN A 184 26.97 38.40 4.92
CA GLN A 184 25.54 38.67 4.73
C GLN A 184 24.91 37.72 3.70
N LEU A 185 25.58 37.49 2.57
CA LEU A 185 25.13 36.54 1.54
C LEU A 185 25.03 35.12 2.10
N ARG A 186 26.03 34.64 2.87
CA ARG A 186 25.99 33.33 3.52
C ARG A 186 24.89 33.23 4.57
N ALA A 187 24.66 34.28 5.35
CA ALA A 187 23.59 34.31 6.34
C ALA A 187 22.21 34.24 5.68
N ALA A 188 22.00 34.98 4.58
CA ALA A 188 20.79 34.92 3.78
C ALA A 188 20.59 33.54 3.13
N ALA A 189 21.65 32.94 2.58
CA ALA A 189 21.61 31.59 2.03
C ALA A 189 21.19 30.56 3.09
N LYS A 190 21.77 30.65 4.29
CA LYS A 190 21.43 29.77 5.41
C LYS A 190 19.96 29.92 5.82
N ALA A 191 19.46 31.15 5.97
CA ALA A 191 18.07 31.39 6.32
C ALA A 191 17.09 30.83 5.28
N GLN A 192 17.41 30.97 3.99
CA GLN A 192 16.59 30.42 2.90
C GLN A 192 16.60 28.89 2.87
N VAL A 193 17.75 28.25 3.10
CA VAL A 193 17.84 26.79 3.21
C VAL A 193 17.05 26.30 4.42
N GLU A 194 17.17 26.94 5.57
CA GLU A 194 16.37 26.58 6.75
C GLU A 194 14.87 26.73 6.52
N GLN A 195 14.43 27.81 5.86
CA GLN A 195 13.03 28.01 5.51
C GLN A 195 12.53 26.94 4.53
N ALA A 196 13.25 26.69 3.43
CA ALA A 196 12.90 25.67 2.45
C ALA A 196 12.83 24.28 3.10
N ARG A 197 13.75 23.97 4.02
CA ARG A 197 13.72 22.72 4.78
C ARG A 197 12.54 22.62 5.73
N ARG A 198 12.13 23.71 6.39
CA ARG A 198 10.91 23.74 7.21
C ARG A 198 9.67 23.50 6.36
N GLU A 199 9.60 24.11 5.19
CA GLU A 199 8.48 23.91 4.25
C GLU A 199 8.43 22.47 3.71
N GLN A 200 9.59 21.88 3.39
CA GLN A 200 9.68 20.46 2.99
C GLN A 200 9.34 19.51 4.13
N ALA A 201 9.80 19.79 5.35
CA ALA A 201 9.47 19.00 6.54
C ALA A 201 7.99 19.09 6.93
N ALA A 202 7.32 20.19 6.56
CA ALA A 202 5.88 20.36 6.74
C ALA A 202 5.06 19.61 5.68
N ARG A 203 5.67 19.12 4.59
CA ARG A 203 4.96 18.29 3.61
C ARG A 203 4.74 16.90 4.20
N PRO A 204 3.55 16.30 4.01
CA PRO A 204 3.30 14.94 4.45
C PRO A 204 4.30 13.99 3.77
N GLN A 205 4.92 13.12 4.56
CA GLN A 205 5.83 12.10 4.04
C GLN A 205 5.04 11.10 3.19
N THR A 206 5.58 10.76 2.02
CA THR A 206 4.99 9.73 1.17
C THR A 206 5.53 8.39 1.63
N HIS A 207 4.63 7.51 2.09
CA HIS A 207 4.97 6.16 2.50
C HIS A 207 4.66 5.17 1.36
N VAL A 208 5.54 4.20 1.14
CA VAL A 208 5.39 3.17 0.10
C VAL A 208 5.58 1.79 0.72
N LEU A 209 4.67 0.87 0.43
CA LEU A 209 4.75 -0.55 0.74
C LEU A 209 5.00 -1.32 -0.54
N ARG A 210 6.10 -2.06 -0.60
CA ARG A 210 6.53 -2.80 -1.79
C ARG A 210 7.08 -4.18 -1.43
N LYS A 211 7.47 -4.93 -2.45
CA LYS A 211 8.15 -6.22 -2.30
C LYS A 211 9.49 -6.06 -1.56
N PRO A 212 9.75 -6.83 -0.48
CA PRO A 212 11.04 -6.82 0.21
C PRO A 212 12.20 -7.34 -0.64
N THR A 213 13.40 -6.81 -0.40
CA THR A 213 14.64 -7.35 -0.95
C THR A 213 15.01 -8.64 -0.20
N GLY A 214 14.62 -9.80 -0.74
CA GLY A 214 14.96 -11.11 -0.18
C GLY A 214 13.89 -12.17 -0.39
N ARG A 215 13.92 -13.23 0.43
CA ARG A 215 12.95 -14.35 0.41
C ARG A 215 11.74 -14.15 1.33
N ARG A 216 11.51 -12.92 1.81
CA ARG A 216 10.35 -12.63 2.65
C ARG A 216 9.09 -12.60 1.79
N ILE A 217 7.98 -13.02 2.38
CA ILE A 217 6.68 -13.03 1.71
C ILE A 217 6.23 -11.58 1.53
N PHE A 218 5.63 -11.28 0.39
CA PHE A 218 4.92 -10.03 0.16
C PHE A 218 3.45 -10.41 -0.05
N LEU A 219 2.57 -10.06 0.88
CA LEU A 219 1.18 -10.54 0.90
C LEU A 219 0.19 -9.38 0.98
N LEU A 220 -0.80 -9.40 0.08
CA LEU A 220 -1.97 -8.52 0.11
C LEU A 220 -3.22 -9.40 0.24
N SER A 221 -4.04 -9.18 1.26
CA SER A 221 -5.21 -10.03 1.53
C SER A 221 -6.43 -9.21 1.96
N THR A 222 -7.57 -9.43 1.30
CA THR A 222 -8.88 -8.90 1.71
C THR A 222 -9.78 -9.95 2.36
N LEU A 223 -9.24 -11.16 2.55
CA LEU A 223 -9.88 -12.19 3.37
C LEU A 223 -9.99 -11.69 4.82
N PRO A 224 -11.11 -12.00 5.50
CA PRO A 224 -11.22 -11.66 6.90
C PRO A 224 -10.13 -12.43 7.66
N PRO A 225 -9.41 -11.81 8.61
CA PRO A 225 -8.61 -12.59 9.55
C PRO A 225 -9.56 -13.59 10.21
N ASP A 226 -9.21 -14.88 10.17
CA ASP A 226 -10.07 -15.95 10.67
C ASP A 226 -10.69 -15.56 12.00
N GLY A 227 -12.02 -15.48 12.03
CA GLY A 227 -12.83 -14.95 13.14
C GLY A 227 -12.83 -15.83 14.40
N LEU A 228 -11.70 -16.48 14.72
CA LEU A 228 -11.53 -17.40 15.83
C LEU A 228 -11.21 -16.72 17.16
N SER A 229 -11.16 -15.39 17.26
CA SER A 229 -10.98 -14.75 18.57
C SER A 229 -12.29 -14.56 19.36
N GLY A 230 -13.46 -14.57 18.69
CA GLY A 230 -14.76 -14.36 19.33
C GLY A 230 -15.41 -15.62 19.91
N THR A 231 -15.16 -16.78 19.31
CA THR A 231 -15.70 -18.08 19.75
C THR A 231 -14.80 -18.73 20.80
N LEU A 232 -13.48 -18.61 20.68
CA LEU A 232 -12.53 -19.14 21.67
C LEU A 232 -12.65 -18.44 23.03
N ARG A 233 -12.94 -17.13 23.05
CA ARG A 233 -13.20 -16.40 24.31
C ARG A 233 -14.44 -16.92 25.03
N ARG A 234 -15.55 -17.13 24.32
CA ARG A 234 -16.79 -17.67 24.91
C ARG A 234 -16.60 -19.10 25.42
N GLN A 235 -15.85 -19.93 24.69
CA GLN A 235 -15.50 -21.27 25.14
C GLN A 235 -14.57 -21.23 26.37
N ALA A 236 -13.57 -20.34 26.42
CA ALA A 236 -12.71 -20.17 27.58
C ALA A 236 -13.48 -19.74 28.83
N TRP A 237 -14.42 -18.80 28.71
CA TRP A 237 -15.32 -18.42 29.82
C TRP A 237 -16.25 -19.56 30.23
N ALA A 238 -16.76 -20.36 29.29
CA ALA A 238 -17.56 -21.54 29.60
C ALA A 238 -16.74 -22.61 30.36
N TRP A 239 -15.49 -22.86 29.97
CA TRP A 239 -14.59 -23.77 30.67
C TRP A 239 -14.22 -23.27 32.07
N LEU A 240 -13.97 -21.96 32.24
CA LEU A 240 -13.71 -21.36 33.55
C LEU A 240 -14.94 -21.46 34.48
N ALA A 241 -16.14 -21.18 33.96
CA ALA A 241 -17.38 -21.32 34.73
C ALA A 241 -17.64 -22.78 35.13
N ALA A 242 -17.45 -23.74 34.21
CA ALA A 242 -17.57 -25.17 34.51
C ALA A 242 -16.56 -25.62 35.57
N GLY A 243 -15.31 -25.14 35.51
CA GLY A 243 -14.28 -25.41 36.52
C GLY A 243 -14.66 -24.90 37.91
N LEU A 244 -15.19 -23.68 38.01
CA LEU A 244 -15.65 -23.11 39.28
C LEU A 244 -16.85 -23.86 39.89
N VAL A 245 -17.81 -24.29 39.06
CA VAL A 245 -18.95 -25.11 39.51
C VAL A 245 -18.46 -26.47 40.03
N ALA A 246 -17.54 -27.12 39.32
CA ALA A 246 -16.98 -28.40 39.76
C ALA A 246 -16.20 -28.27 41.09
N LEU A 247 -15.43 -27.19 41.25
CA LEU A 247 -14.70 -26.93 42.50
C LEU A 247 -15.66 -26.66 43.67
N GLY A 248 -16.75 -25.93 43.44
CA GLY A 248 -17.79 -25.67 44.44
C GLY A 248 -18.52 -26.94 44.88
N LEU A 249 -18.85 -27.84 43.94
CA LEU A 249 -19.47 -29.12 44.25
C LEU A 249 -18.53 -30.05 45.04
N LEU A 250 -17.24 -30.07 44.70
CA LEU A 250 -16.24 -30.83 45.46
C LEU A 250 -16.07 -30.29 46.89
N ALA A 251 -16.02 -28.97 47.06
CA ALA A 251 -15.95 -28.35 48.39
C ALA A 251 -17.20 -28.67 49.24
N ALA A 252 -18.40 -28.63 48.65
CA ALA A 252 -19.63 -28.98 49.34
C ALA A 252 -19.68 -30.46 49.78
N VAL A 253 -19.17 -31.38 48.97
CA VAL A 253 -19.07 -32.81 49.31
C VAL A 253 -18.05 -33.06 50.43
N VAL A 254 -16.95 -32.30 50.48
CA VAL A 254 -15.93 -32.43 51.54
C VAL A 254 -16.40 -31.82 52.86
N SER A 255 -17.14 -30.71 52.84
CA SER A 255 -17.67 -30.08 54.06
C SER A 255 -18.93 -30.75 54.63
N GLY A 256 -19.57 -31.63 53.87
CA GLY A 256 -20.77 -32.37 54.28
C GLY A 256 -20.52 -33.77 54.87
N ARG A 257 -19.27 -34.12 55.21
CA ARG A 257 -18.89 -35.39 55.87
C ARG A 257 -18.41 -35.16 57.29
#